data_AF-A0A2A5MAQ3-F1
#
_entry.id   AF-A0A2A5MAQ3-F1
#
_cell.length_a   1.000
_cell.length_b   1.000
_cell.length_c   1.000
_cell.angle_alpha   90.00
_cell.angle_beta   90.00
_cell.angle_gamma   90.00
#
_symmetry.space_group_name_H-M   'P 1'
#
loop_
_entity.id
_entity.type
_entity.pdbx_description
1 polymer ?
#
loop_
_entity_poly.entity_id
_entity_poly.type
_entity_poly.pdbx_seq_one_letter_code
_entity_poly.pdbx_strand_id
1 'polypeptide(L)'
;VGDYDQSIYAFNGADINIIGGFKDRFKDAKIFSLNKNYRSSRSILALANKVILNNERLYPKELIVTRNDEFKAPSLLTFEELFDQYQNIAKMILTSGVSLEEIAVIFRNNSSADGVEVALREQGIASVRKGSGSFFESLEVKAFSSMLALVVNPKDIMAFIH
;
A
#
# COMPACT_ATOMS: atom_id res chain seq x y z
N VAL A 1 -10.85 9.63 13.32
CA VAL A 1 -9.85 10.29 12.45
C VAL A 1 -9.78 9.50 11.16
N GLY A 2 -9.75 10.16 10.01
CA GLY A 2 -9.66 9.49 8.72
C GLY A 2 -9.48 10.48 7.58
N ASP A 3 -9.16 9.97 6.40
CA ASP A 3 -8.97 10.76 5.19
C ASP A 3 -9.84 10.18 4.06
N TYR A 4 -10.78 10.99 3.58
CA TYR A 4 -11.66 10.66 2.46
C TYR A 4 -10.87 10.27 1.20
N ASP A 5 -9.80 11.01 0.90
CA ASP A 5 -8.97 10.81 -0.30
C ASP A 5 -8.19 9.47 -0.25
N GLN A 6 -8.13 8.80 0.91
CA GLN A 6 -7.40 7.55 1.13
C GLN A 6 -8.32 6.34 1.29
N SER A 7 -9.62 6.48 1.01
CA SER A 7 -10.55 5.36 1.04
C SER A 7 -10.37 4.45 -0.18
N ILE A 8 -9.60 3.36 -0.02
CA ILE A 8 -9.27 2.42 -1.11
C ILE A 8 -9.95 1.04 -0.97
N TYR A 9 -10.77 0.83 0.07
CA TYR A 9 -11.37 -0.46 0.41
C TYR A 9 -12.87 -0.57 0.04
N ALA A 10 -13.35 0.25 -0.90
CA ALA A 10 -14.76 0.22 -1.33
C ALA A 10 -15.20 -1.17 -1.82
N PHE A 11 -14.28 -1.92 -2.46
CA PHE A 11 -14.51 -3.30 -2.91
C PHE A 11 -14.80 -4.29 -1.76
N ASN A 12 -14.38 -3.97 -0.53
CA ASN A 12 -14.65 -4.73 0.69
C ASN A 12 -15.79 -4.12 1.52
N GLY A 13 -16.64 -3.28 0.91
CA GLY A 13 -17.82 -2.70 1.56
C GLY A 13 -17.53 -1.45 2.39
N ALA A 14 -16.35 -0.82 2.26
CA ALA A 14 -16.11 0.46 2.90
C ALA A 14 -16.98 1.57 2.28
N ASP A 15 -17.80 2.21 3.11
CA ASP A 15 -18.63 3.34 2.69
C ASP A 15 -17.98 4.68 3.10
N ILE A 16 -17.71 5.50 2.09
CA ILE A 16 -17.05 6.79 2.24
C ILE A 16 -17.95 7.83 2.94
N ASN A 17 -19.27 7.62 2.90
CA ASN A 17 -20.25 8.48 3.57
C ASN A 17 -20.16 8.41 5.09
N ILE A 18 -19.54 7.36 5.66
CA ILE A 18 -19.33 7.24 7.10
C ILE A 18 -18.52 8.42 7.64
N ILE A 19 -17.46 8.81 6.93
CA ILE A 19 -16.66 10.00 7.27
C ILE A 19 -17.34 11.26 6.71
N GLY A 20 -17.86 11.18 5.47
CA GLY A 20 -18.46 12.33 4.80
C GLY A 20 -19.66 12.94 5.54
N GLY A 21 -20.52 12.11 6.13
CA GLY A 21 -21.72 12.52 6.88
C GLY A 21 -21.52 12.67 8.38
N PHE A 22 -20.27 12.62 8.89
CA PHE A 22 -20.00 12.66 10.32
C PHE A 22 -20.57 13.92 11.00
N LYS A 23 -20.45 15.07 10.33
CA LYS A 23 -20.95 16.37 10.81
C LYS A 23 -22.47 16.37 10.98
N ASP A 24 -23.19 15.75 10.04
CA ASP A 24 -24.66 15.72 10.05
C ASP A 24 -25.20 14.74 11.09
N ARG A 25 -24.49 13.62 11.29
CA ARG A 25 -24.83 12.60 12.27
C ARG A 25 -24.57 13.04 13.71
N PHE A 26 -23.52 13.84 13.94
CA PHE A 26 -23.14 14.31 15.28
C PHE A 26 -23.06 15.84 15.31
N LYS A 27 -24.21 16.48 15.53
CA LYS A 27 -24.35 17.95 15.46
C LYS A 27 -23.45 18.72 16.44
N ASP A 28 -23.13 18.13 17.59
CA ASP A 28 -22.29 18.75 18.63
C ASP A 28 -20.80 18.41 18.49
N ALA A 29 -20.41 17.68 17.44
CA ALA A 29 -19.03 17.26 17.26
C ALA A 29 -18.13 18.41 16.81
N LYS A 30 -16.92 18.45 17.37
CA LYS A 30 -15.85 19.36 16.93
C LYS A 30 -15.04 18.69 15.82
N ILE A 31 -14.88 19.38 14.70
CA ILE A 31 -14.10 18.90 13.55
C ILE A 31 -12.76 19.64 13.56
N PHE A 32 -11.67 18.87 13.53
CA PHE A 32 -10.32 19.39 13.44
C PHE A 32 -9.69 18.90 12.13
N SER A 33 -9.37 19.84 11.24
CA SER A 33 -8.71 19.54 9.96
C SER A 33 -7.20 19.71 10.09
N LEU A 34 -6.46 18.66 9.71
CA LEU A 34 -5.00 18.66 9.72
C LEU A 34 -4.48 18.83 8.30
N ASN A 35 -4.06 20.06 7.97
CA ASN A 35 -3.68 20.42 6.61
C ASN A 35 -2.17 20.45 6.39
N LYS A 36 -1.36 20.24 7.44
CA LYS A 36 0.11 20.29 7.32
C LYS A 36 0.67 18.90 7.04
N ASN A 37 1.42 18.76 5.94
CA ASN A 37 2.15 17.56 5.60
C ASN A 37 3.61 17.66 6.06
N TYR A 38 4.01 16.72 6.91
CA TYR A 38 5.36 16.63 7.46
C TYR A 38 6.19 15.49 6.84
N ARG A 39 5.59 14.65 5.99
CA ARG A 39 6.21 13.44 5.44
C ARG A 39 6.95 13.74 4.13
N SER A 40 6.24 14.32 3.17
CA SER A 40 6.64 14.41 1.78
C SER A 40 7.27 15.77 1.45
N SER A 41 8.17 15.77 0.46
CA SER A 41 8.73 16.98 -0.11
C SER A 41 7.67 17.77 -0.91
N ARG A 42 8.01 19.02 -1.25
CA ARG A 42 7.14 19.88 -2.07
C ARG A 42 6.84 19.28 -3.44
N SER A 43 7.84 18.69 -4.10
CA SER A 43 7.69 18.09 -5.43
C SER A 43 6.75 16.88 -5.42
N ILE A 44 6.86 16.01 -4.41
CA ILE A 44 5.95 14.86 -4.25
C ILE A 44 4.53 15.32 -3.93
N LEU A 45 4.36 16.26 -2.99
CA LEU A 45 3.02 16.72 -2.61
C LEU A 45 2.32 17.47 -3.74
N ALA A 46 3.05 18.26 -4.52
CA ALA A 46 2.50 18.95 -5.69
C ALA A 46 1.95 17.96 -6.73
N LEU A 47 2.66 16.86 -7.00
CA LEU A 47 2.18 15.82 -7.89
C LEU A 47 0.92 15.14 -7.34
N ALA A 48 0.92 14.75 -6.06
CA ALA A 48 -0.23 14.13 -5.42
C ALA A 48 -1.48 15.04 -5.44
N ASN A 49 -1.31 16.34 -5.14
CA ASN A 49 -2.38 17.33 -5.22
C ASN A 49 -2.91 17.48 -6.64
N LYS A 50 -2.06 17.44 -7.67
CA LYS A 50 -2.51 17.53 -9.07
C LYS A 50 -3.35 16.31 -9.48
N VAL A 51 -2.98 15.11 -9.03
CA VAL A 51 -3.71 13.87 -9.36
C VAL A 51 -5.10 13.88 -8.71
N ILE A 52 -5.19 14.20 -7.42
CA ILE A 52 -6.45 14.12 -6.66
C ILE A 52 -7.51 15.15 -7.08
N LEU A 53 -7.10 16.25 -7.73
CA LEU A 53 -8.01 17.26 -8.25
C LEU A 53 -8.91 16.76 -9.40
N ASN A 54 -8.58 15.62 -10.01
CA ASN A 54 -9.41 15.01 -11.05
C ASN A 54 -10.62 14.24 -10.45
N ASN A 55 -10.65 14.01 -9.14
CA ASN A 55 -11.76 13.33 -8.49
C ASN A 55 -12.82 14.34 -8.02
N GLU A 56 -14.10 13.94 -8.09
CA GLU A 56 -15.17 14.70 -7.45
C GLU A 56 -14.97 14.71 -5.94
N ARG A 57 -14.97 15.92 -5.34
CA ARG A 57 -14.73 16.12 -3.92
C ARG A 57 -15.99 16.54 -3.20
N LEU A 58 -16.29 15.82 -2.12
CA LEU A 58 -17.30 16.23 -1.14
C LEU A 58 -16.85 17.44 -0.31
N TYR A 59 -15.53 17.60 -0.10
CA TYR A 59 -14.97 18.68 0.71
C TYR A 59 -13.68 19.27 0.09
N PRO A 60 -13.50 20.60 0.14
CA PRO A 60 -12.24 21.22 -0.25
C PRO A 60 -11.16 20.86 0.78
N LYS A 61 -10.01 20.40 0.28
CA LYS A 61 -8.86 20.04 1.11
C LYS A 61 -7.58 20.44 0.40
N GLU A 62 -6.74 21.18 1.13
CA GLU A 62 -5.44 21.60 0.67
C GLU A 62 -4.39 21.19 1.70
N LEU A 63 -3.34 20.53 1.23
CA LEU A 63 -2.22 20.11 2.06
C LEU A 63 -1.03 21.07 1.86
N ILE A 64 -0.55 21.63 2.97
CA ILE A 64 0.58 22.56 3.03
C ILE A 64 1.83 21.78 3.39
N VAL A 65 2.88 21.90 2.58
CA VAL A 65 4.19 21.29 2.83
C VAL A 65 4.85 22.01 3.99
N THR A 66 5.39 21.26 4.96
CA THR A 66 6.17 21.83 6.07
C THR A 66 7.68 21.53 5.96
N ARG A 67 8.08 20.58 5.11
CA ARG A 67 9.51 20.31 4.83
C ARG A 67 10.11 21.37 3.92
N ASN A 68 11.33 21.78 4.24
CA ASN A 68 12.10 22.75 3.45
C ASN A 68 13.13 22.08 2.53
N ASP A 69 13.31 20.77 2.63
CA ASP A 69 14.27 20.02 1.83
C ASP A 69 13.86 19.98 0.35
N GLU A 70 14.78 20.30 -0.54
CA GLU A 70 14.60 20.12 -1.98
C GLU A 70 15.02 18.72 -2.41
N PHE A 71 14.03 17.90 -2.72
CA PHE A 71 14.24 16.57 -3.31
C PHE A 71 13.90 16.58 -4.80
N LYS A 72 14.61 15.73 -5.55
CA LYS A 72 14.33 15.48 -6.97
C LYS A 72 12.85 15.16 -7.17
N ALA A 73 12.25 15.75 -8.20
CA ALA A 73 10.86 15.49 -8.54
C ALA A 73 10.66 14.03 -8.98
N PRO A 74 9.48 13.43 -8.70
CA PRO A 74 9.13 12.11 -9.22
C PRO A 74 9.28 12.09 -10.74
N SER A 75 9.87 11.01 -11.26
CA SER A 75 10.10 10.81 -12.69
C SER A 75 9.25 9.63 -13.17
N LEU A 76 8.64 9.77 -14.34
CA LEU A 76 7.97 8.66 -15.02
C LEU A 76 8.97 8.01 -15.97
N LEU A 77 9.20 6.71 -15.79
CA LEU A 77 9.99 5.89 -16.69
C LEU A 77 9.04 4.95 -17.43
N THR A 78 9.19 4.85 -18.74
CA THR A 78 8.41 3.99 -19.62
C THR A 78 9.31 2.95 -20.25
N PHE A 79 8.85 1.71 -20.27
CA PHE A 79 9.56 0.57 -20.83
C PHE A 79 8.64 -0.14 -21.80
N GLU A 80 9.20 -0.72 -22.86
CA GLU A 80 8.45 -1.53 -23.82
C GLU A 80 8.14 -2.91 -23.22
N GLU A 81 9.12 -3.50 -22.54
CA GLU A 81 9.01 -4.82 -21.92
C GLU A 81 9.03 -4.75 -20.39
N LEU A 82 8.26 -5.63 -19.74
CA LEU A 82 8.23 -5.73 -18.26
C LEU A 82 9.57 -6.15 -17.68
N PHE A 83 10.30 -7.00 -18.40
CA PHE A 83 11.62 -7.46 -17.98
C PHE A 83 12.60 -6.29 -17.83
N ASP A 84 12.63 -5.38 -18.81
CA ASP A 84 13.48 -4.18 -18.78
C ASP A 84 13.11 -3.26 -17.62
N GLN A 85 11.80 -3.12 -17.33
CA GLN A 85 11.33 -2.38 -16.16
C GLN A 85 11.88 -2.97 -14.86
N TYR A 86 11.80 -4.30 -14.68
CA TYR A 86 12.28 -4.95 -13.45
C TYR A 86 13.80 -4.84 -13.28
N GLN A 87 14.56 -5.07 -14.35
CA GLN A 87 16.01 -4.89 -14.34
C GLN A 87 16.40 -3.44 -14.03
N ASN A 88 15.68 -2.47 -14.59
CA ASN A 88 15.93 -1.06 -14.33
C ASN A 88 15.66 -0.70 -12.86
N ILE A 89 14.56 -1.20 -12.28
CA ILE A 89 14.25 -1.02 -10.85
C ILE A 89 15.40 -1.55 -9.98
N ALA A 90 15.85 -2.79 -10.23
CA ALA A 90 16.95 -3.38 -9.47
C ALA A 90 18.25 -2.56 -9.59
N LYS A 91 18.57 -2.10 -10.81
CA LYS A 91 19.74 -1.23 -11.07
C LYS A 91 19.63 0.12 -10.36
N MET A 92 18.46 0.75 -10.35
CA MET A 92 18.23 2.00 -9.64
C MET A 92 18.44 1.83 -8.14
N ILE A 93 17.96 0.74 -7.56
CA ILE A 93 18.13 0.44 -6.13
C ILE A 93 19.62 0.23 -5.82
N LEU A 94 20.31 -0.59 -6.60
CA LEU A 94 21.74 -0.88 -6.42
C LEU A 94 22.61 0.38 -6.47
N THR A 95 22.31 1.29 -7.40
CA THR A 95 23.11 2.51 -7.62
C THR A 95 22.67 3.70 -6.78
N SER A 96 21.58 3.59 -6.01
CA SER A 96 21.01 4.71 -5.26
C SER A 96 21.90 5.21 -4.12
N GLY A 97 22.71 4.33 -3.53
CA GLY A 97 23.46 4.61 -2.30
C GLY A 97 22.58 4.76 -1.05
N VAL A 98 21.27 4.52 -1.15
CA VAL A 98 20.30 4.59 -0.05
C VAL A 98 20.20 3.23 0.64
N SER A 99 19.98 3.23 1.96
CA SER A 99 19.77 1.98 2.71
C SER A 99 18.56 1.23 2.16
N LEU A 100 18.67 -0.10 2.02
CA LEU A 100 17.57 -0.93 1.51
C LEU A 100 16.31 -0.83 2.37
N GLU A 101 16.46 -0.54 3.67
CA GLU A 101 15.34 -0.36 4.61
C GLU A 101 14.52 0.92 4.36
N GLU A 102 15.09 1.88 3.63
CA GLU A 102 14.45 3.15 3.27
C GLU A 102 13.80 3.10 1.88
N ILE A 103 13.87 1.95 1.19
CA ILE A 103 13.35 1.74 -0.15
C ILE A 103 12.13 0.82 -0.11
N ALA A 104 11.07 1.23 -0.77
CA ALA A 104 9.88 0.41 -0.98
C ALA A 104 9.50 0.39 -2.46
N VAL A 105 9.20 -0.80 -2.99
CA VAL A 105 8.60 -0.98 -4.32
C VAL A 105 7.11 -1.29 -4.13
N ILE A 106 6.25 -0.44 -4.68
CA ILE A 106 4.79 -0.56 -4.55
C ILE A 106 4.21 -0.93 -5.92
N PHE A 107 3.35 -1.95 -5.94
CA PHE A 107 2.71 -2.46 -7.15
C PHE A 107 1.20 -2.63 -6.94
N ARG A 108 0.44 -2.65 -8.05
CA ARG A 108 -1.02 -2.78 -8.01
C ARG A 108 -1.49 -4.22 -7.77
N ASN A 109 -0.78 -5.18 -8.34
CA ASN A 109 -1.11 -6.61 -8.34
C ASN A 109 0.08 -7.42 -7.82
N ASN A 110 -0.19 -8.47 -7.04
CA ASN A 110 0.86 -9.31 -6.45
C ASN A 110 1.74 -10.02 -7.47
N SER A 111 1.24 -10.31 -8.69
CA SER A 111 2.04 -10.92 -9.76
C SER A 111 3.21 -10.06 -10.22
N SER A 112 3.13 -8.73 -10.07
CA SER A 112 4.25 -7.84 -10.40
C SER A 112 5.42 -7.99 -9.43
N ALA A 113 5.19 -8.52 -8.23
CA ALA A 113 6.24 -8.73 -7.24
C ALA A 113 7.21 -9.81 -7.69
N ASP A 114 6.73 -10.87 -8.37
CA ASP A 114 7.55 -12.02 -8.75
C ASP A 114 8.71 -11.60 -9.67
N GLY A 115 8.42 -10.77 -10.68
CA GLY A 115 9.43 -10.24 -11.60
C GLY A 115 10.43 -9.29 -10.93
N VAL A 116 9.96 -8.48 -9.97
CA VAL A 116 10.83 -7.61 -9.16
C VAL A 116 11.75 -8.43 -8.27
N GLU A 117 11.23 -9.45 -7.57
CA GLU A 117 12.01 -10.32 -6.68
C GLU A 117 13.11 -11.07 -7.45
N VAL A 118 12.81 -11.57 -8.65
CA VAL A 118 13.79 -12.21 -9.53
C VAL A 118 14.89 -11.22 -9.91
N ALA A 119 14.54 -10.04 -10.42
CA ALA A 119 15.52 -9.03 -10.84
C ALA A 119 16.40 -8.54 -9.68
N LEU A 120 15.82 -8.37 -8.48
CA LEU A 120 16.59 -8.02 -7.27
C LEU A 120 17.55 -9.13 -6.88
N ARG A 121 17.10 -10.39 -6.91
CA ARG A 121 17.91 -11.56 -6.56
C ARG A 121 19.08 -11.76 -7.52
N GLU A 122 18.88 -11.55 -8.83
CA GLU A 122 19.96 -11.61 -9.84
C GLU A 122 21.07 -10.58 -9.57
N GLN A 123 20.73 -9.44 -9.00
CA GLN A 123 21.67 -8.38 -8.61
C GLN A 123 22.20 -8.55 -7.18
N GLY A 124 21.84 -9.63 -6.47
CA GLY A 124 22.26 -9.88 -5.09
C GLY A 124 21.64 -8.93 -4.06
N ILE A 125 20.50 -8.28 -4.39
CA ILE A 125 19.84 -7.30 -3.52
C ILE A 125 18.84 -8.03 -2.62
N ALA A 126 19.03 -7.92 -1.30
CA ALA A 126 18.09 -8.45 -0.33
C ALA A 126 16.75 -7.72 -0.40
N SER A 127 15.65 -8.46 -0.37
CA SER A 127 14.30 -7.91 -0.39
C SER A 127 13.34 -8.73 0.47
N VAL A 128 12.28 -8.07 0.95
CA VAL A 128 11.22 -8.71 1.73
C VAL A 128 9.87 -8.33 1.12
N ARG A 129 9.11 -9.32 0.68
CA ARG A 129 7.75 -9.14 0.21
C ARG A 129 6.77 -9.16 1.37
N LYS A 130 6.01 -8.06 1.51
CA LYS A 130 4.86 -8.01 2.43
C LYS A 130 3.60 -8.50 1.71
N GLY A 131 2.85 -9.39 2.35
CA GLY A 131 1.63 -9.97 1.78
C GLY A 131 1.88 -11.18 0.85
N SER A 132 3.07 -11.78 0.90
CA SER A 132 3.24 -13.18 0.49
C SER A 132 2.42 -14.08 1.43
N GLY A 133 2.06 -15.28 0.95
CA GLY A 133 1.17 -16.21 1.65
C GLY A 133 1.49 -16.29 3.14
N SER A 134 0.44 -16.18 3.97
CA SER A 134 0.60 -16.20 5.42
C SER A 134 1.24 -17.52 5.85
N PHE A 135 2.01 -17.52 6.95
CA PHE A 135 2.48 -18.76 7.57
C PHE A 135 1.32 -19.76 7.79
N PHE A 136 0.14 -19.26 8.16
CA PHE A 136 -1.07 -20.07 8.34
C PHE A 136 -1.71 -20.58 7.04
N GLU A 137 -1.31 -20.05 5.88
CA GLU A 137 -1.75 -20.53 4.57
C GLU A 137 -0.84 -21.63 4.00
N SER A 138 0.33 -21.87 4.61
CA SER A 138 1.16 -23.03 4.26
C SER A 138 0.38 -24.32 4.47
N LEU A 139 0.55 -25.27 3.54
CA LEU A 139 -0.20 -26.52 3.53
C LEU A 139 0.00 -27.30 4.84
N GLU A 140 1.22 -27.30 5.36
CA GLU A 140 1.62 -27.99 6.57
C GLU A 140 0.94 -27.40 7.81
N VAL A 141 0.97 -26.07 7.95
CA VAL A 141 0.35 -25.37 9.09
C VAL A 141 -1.16 -25.45 9.01
N LYS A 142 -1.72 -25.36 7.81
CA LYS A 142 -3.16 -25.50 7.59
C LYS A 142 -3.64 -26.90 7.95
N ALA A 143 -2.95 -27.95 7.48
CA ALA A 143 -3.28 -29.33 7.83
C ALA A 143 -3.20 -29.58 9.35
N PHE A 144 -2.14 -29.11 10.00
CA PHE A 144 -2.02 -29.24 11.45
C PHE A 144 -3.14 -28.50 12.20
N SER A 145 -3.48 -27.29 11.76
CA SER A 145 -4.58 -26.50 12.34
C SER A 145 -5.94 -27.16 12.13
N SER A 146 -6.19 -27.74 10.96
CA SER A 146 -7.38 -28.55 10.65
C SER A 146 -7.51 -29.74 11.60
N MET A 147 -6.41 -30.48 11.85
CA MET A 147 -6.43 -31.62 12.78
C MET A 147 -6.76 -31.19 14.21
N LEU A 148 -6.19 -30.08 14.69
CA LEU A 148 -6.53 -29.53 16.01
C LEU A 148 -8.00 -29.08 16.08
N ALA A 149 -8.51 -28.45 15.03
CA ALA A 149 -9.91 -28.04 14.95
C ALA A 149 -10.86 -29.24 15.04
N LEU A 150 -10.54 -30.37 14.40
CA LEU A 150 -11.33 -31.60 14.50
C LEU A 150 -11.29 -32.24 15.89
N VAL A 151 -10.15 -32.15 16.60
CA VAL A 151 -10.06 -32.63 17.99
C VAL A 151 -10.97 -31.81 18.91
N VAL A 152 -11.03 -30.49 18.72
CA VAL A 152 -11.88 -29.58 19.52
C VAL A 152 -13.35 -29.68 19.11
N ASN A 153 -13.63 -29.74 17.81
CA ASN A 153 -14.95 -29.86 17.23
C ASN A 153 -14.98 -30.94 16.14
N PRO A 154 -15.31 -32.19 16.49
CA PRO A 154 -15.38 -33.29 15.53
C PRO A 154 -16.42 -33.12 14.42
N LYS A 155 -17.33 -32.13 14.54
CA LYS A 155 -18.35 -31.82 13.53
C LYS A 155 -17.93 -30.73 12.54
N ASP A 156 -16.70 -30.23 12.63
CA ASP A 156 -16.18 -29.23 11.69
C ASP A 156 -15.84 -29.87 10.34
N ILE A 157 -16.82 -29.89 9.44
CA ILE A 157 -16.69 -30.45 8.09
C ILE A 157 -15.64 -29.68 7.27
N MET A 158 -15.47 -28.37 7.50
CA MET A 158 -14.49 -27.58 6.76
C MET A 158 -13.07 -27.98 7.13
N ALA A 159 -12.81 -28.24 8.41
CA ALA A 159 -11.54 -28.78 8.88
C ALA A 159 -11.26 -30.21 8.39
N PHE A 160 -12.30 -31.01 8.09
CA PHE A 160 -12.12 -32.35 7.54
C PHE A 160 -11.80 -32.34 6.03
N ILE A 161 -12.36 -31.39 5.28
CA ILE A 161 -12.18 -31.28 3.82
C ILE A 161 -10.85 -30.59 3.46
N HIS A 162 -10.36 -29.68 4.32
CA HIS A 162 -9.13 -28.91 4.14
C HIS A 162 -7.88 -29.62 4.65
#